data_AF-A0A830HV73-F1
#
_entry.id   AF-A0A830HV73-F1
#
_cell.length_a   1.000
_cell.length_b   1.000
_cell.length_c   1.000
_cell.angle_alpha   90.00
_cell.angle_beta   90.00
_cell.angle_gamma   90.00
#
_symmetry.space_group_name_H-M   'P 1'
#
loop_
_entity.id
_entity.type
_entity.pdbx_description
1 polymer ?
#
loop_
_entity_poly.entity_id
_entity_poly.type
_entity_poly.pdbx_seq_one_letter_code
_entity_poly.pdbx_strand_id
1 'polypeptide(L)'
;MAMESRAYNNAAQSPPPFPATANTDIAPDTGVMLERMPPPPGPPVDPPPPGSALVDEVDKRILVVLRDGRKILGILRSFDQFSNMVLVDACERVIVGDTFGDVPLGSYIVRGENLVLLGAVDEAESEAGPPGLRRLSADEIRVAEMAEKQSNSLKRTMLARFDFLDDLS
;
A
#
# COMPACT_ATOMS: atom_id res chain seq x y z
N MET A 1 -49.40 -12.31 -8.85
CA MET A 1 -49.03 -12.91 -7.55
C MET A 1 -48.72 -14.39 -7.77
N ALA A 2 -47.44 -14.70 -7.91
CA ALA A 2 -46.86 -16.03 -7.69
C ALA A 2 -45.35 -15.79 -7.54
N MET A 3 -44.92 -15.75 -6.28
CA MET A 3 -43.53 -15.77 -5.86
C MET A 3 -42.97 -17.17 -6.12
N GLU A 4 -41.72 -17.26 -6.56
CA GLU A 4 -40.83 -18.31 -6.06
C GLU A 4 -39.37 -17.85 -6.17
N SER A 5 -38.92 -17.31 -5.04
CA SER A 5 -37.54 -16.98 -4.70
C SER A 5 -36.76 -18.27 -4.40
N ARG A 6 -35.74 -18.58 -5.21
CA ARG A 6 -34.72 -19.57 -4.84
C ARG A 6 -33.70 -18.90 -3.92
N ALA A 7 -33.97 -19.00 -2.62
CA ALA A 7 -33.06 -18.59 -1.58
C ALA A 7 -31.84 -19.53 -1.53
N TYR A 8 -30.68 -18.91 -1.45
CA TYR A 8 -29.36 -19.49 -1.23
C TYR A 8 -29.31 -20.10 0.18
N ASN A 9 -29.13 -21.43 0.27
CA ASN A 9 -28.98 -22.13 1.54
C ASN A 9 -27.63 -21.76 2.17
N ASN A 10 -27.71 -20.91 3.20
CA ASN A 10 -26.60 -20.51 4.06
C ASN A 10 -26.34 -21.62 5.10
N ALA A 11 -25.48 -22.58 4.76
CA ALA A 11 -24.98 -23.58 5.71
C ALA A 11 -23.82 -22.99 6.52
N ALA A 12 -24.14 -22.07 7.43
CA ALA A 12 -23.25 -21.71 8.53
C ALA A 12 -23.24 -22.86 9.55
N GLN A 13 -22.34 -23.83 9.34
CA GLN A 13 -22.05 -24.86 10.34
C GLN A 13 -21.18 -24.24 11.44
N SER A 14 -21.80 -23.91 12.56
CA SER A 14 -21.12 -23.57 13.81
C SER A 14 -20.25 -24.76 14.25
N PRO A 15 -19.00 -24.55 14.69
CA PRO A 15 -18.20 -25.66 15.18
C PRO A 15 -18.79 -26.22 16.49
N PRO A 16 -18.73 -27.55 16.73
CA PRO A 16 -19.30 -28.17 17.92
C PRO A 16 -18.53 -27.77 19.20
N PRO A 17 -19.18 -27.77 20.37
CA PRO A 17 -18.55 -27.41 21.63
C PRO A 17 -17.55 -28.49 22.07
N PHE A 18 -16.37 -28.08 22.52
CA PHE A 18 -15.41 -28.97 23.20
C PHE A 18 -16.01 -29.46 24.53
N PRO A 19 -15.80 -30.74 24.92
CA PRO A 19 -16.23 -31.20 26.23
C PRO A 19 -15.32 -30.61 27.31
N ALA A 20 -15.93 -30.00 28.33
CA ALA A 20 -15.25 -29.57 29.55
C ALA A 20 -14.80 -30.81 30.35
N THR A 21 -13.49 -31.01 30.51
CA THR A 21 -12.97 -32.02 31.43
C THR A 21 -12.91 -31.43 32.84
N ALA A 22 -13.72 -32.00 33.72
CA ALA A 22 -13.77 -31.72 35.15
C ALA A 22 -12.47 -32.15 35.85
N ASN A 23 -11.91 -31.27 36.66
CA ASN A 23 -10.89 -31.60 37.63
C ASN A 23 -11.54 -32.33 38.82
N THR A 24 -11.01 -33.49 39.20
CA THR A 24 -11.16 -34.08 40.55
C THR A 24 -9.85 -34.76 40.94
N ASP A 25 -9.51 -34.61 42.21
CA ASP A 25 -8.20 -34.85 42.84
C ASP A 25 -7.91 -36.32 43.25
N ILE A 26 -6.64 -36.57 43.61
CA ILE A 26 -6.08 -37.61 44.54
C ILE A 26 -5.58 -38.97 43.97
N ALA A 27 -4.27 -38.97 43.61
CA ALA A 27 -3.08 -39.79 44.01
C ALA A 27 -3.10 -41.36 44.09
N PRO A 28 -1.93 -42.07 44.16
CA PRO A 28 -0.51 -41.72 43.97
C PRO A 28 0.28 -42.65 43.00
N ASP A 29 1.52 -42.24 42.67
CA ASP A 29 2.69 -43.06 42.28
C ASP A 29 2.52 -44.24 41.31
N THR A 30 2.70 -43.97 40.01
CA THR A 30 3.43 -44.89 39.12
C THR A 30 4.25 -44.06 38.14
N GLY A 31 5.58 -44.18 38.22
CA GLY A 31 6.54 -43.47 37.38
C GLY A 31 6.48 -43.90 35.90
N VAL A 32 5.53 -43.35 35.16
CA VAL A 32 5.53 -43.39 33.69
C VAL A 32 5.66 -41.96 33.19
N MET A 33 6.83 -41.60 32.68
CA MET A 33 7.02 -40.36 31.95
C MET A 33 6.16 -40.40 30.69
N LEU A 34 4.96 -39.81 30.76
CA LEU A 34 4.18 -39.47 29.57
C LEU A 34 4.91 -38.34 28.85
N GLU A 35 5.79 -38.71 27.92
CA GLU A 35 6.27 -37.79 26.89
C GLU A 35 5.03 -37.19 26.22
N ARG A 36 4.82 -35.88 26.41
CA ARG A 36 3.77 -35.14 25.72
C ARG A 36 4.09 -35.18 24.23
N MET A 37 3.36 -35.99 23.48
CA MET A 37 3.49 -36.06 22.02
C MET A 37 3.34 -34.65 21.43
N PRO A 38 4.24 -34.20 20.54
CA PRO A 38 4.10 -32.89 19.91
C PRO A 38 2.76 -32.81 19.17
N PRO A 39 2.09 -31.64 19.18
CA PRO A 39 0.85 -31.47 18.42
C PRO A 39 1.12 -31.79 16.95
N PRO A 40 0.18 -32.46 16.26
CA PRO A 40 0.34 -32.76 14.84
C PRO A 40 0.59 -31.46 14.08
N PRO A 41 1.49 -31.45 13.07
CA PRO A 41 1.65 -30.29 12.21
C PRO A 41 0.28 -29.93 11.65
N GLY A 42 -0.12 -28.66 11.81
CA GLY A 42 -1.36 -28.14 11.25
C GLY A 42 -1.43 -28.39 9.74
N PRO A 43 -2.62 -28.30 9.13
CA PRO A 43 -2.76 -28.43 7.68
C PRO A 43 -1.77 -27.48 6.98
N PRO A 44 -1.18 -27.89 5.84
CA PRO A 44 -0.28 -27.03 5.09
C PRO A 44 -0.99 -25.70 4.82
N VAL A 45 -0.44 -24.61 5.35
CA VAL A 45 -0.89 -23.27 5.02
C VAL A 45 -0.41 -23.05 3.59
N ASP A 46 -1.33 -23.15 2.62
CA ASP A 46 -1.00 -22.90 1.23
C ASP A 46 -0.39 -21.49 1.11
N PRO A 47 0.72 -21.31 0.36
CA PRO A 47 1.27 -19.99 0.13
C PRO A 47 0.18 -19.11 -0.50
N PRO A 48 -0.01 -17.87 -0.02
CA PRO A 48 -1.10 -17.05 -0.50
C PRO A 48 -0.91 -16.76 -1.99
N PRO A 49 -2.01 -16.65 -2.77
CA PRO A 49 -1.93 -16.40 -4.20
C PRO A 49 -1.06 -15.17 -4.52
N PRO A 50 -0.30 -15.18 -5.63
CA PRO A 50 0.38 -13.99 -6.12
C PRO A 50 -0.64 -12.84 -6.29
N GLY A 51 -0.37 -11.68 -5.69
CA GLY A 51 -1.29 -10.52 -5.71
C GLY A 51 -2.17 -10.36 -4.45
N SER A 52 -2.09 -11.29 -3.50
CA SER A 52 -2.74 -11.16 -2.18
C SER A 52 -2.19 -10.00 -1.33
N ALA A 53 -0.95 -9.57 -1.56
CA ALA A 53 -0.29 -8.53 -0.77
C ALA A 53 -1.01 -7.17 -0.79
N LEU A 54 -1.80 -6.88 -1.83
CA LEU A 54 -2.57 -5.64 -1.94
C LEU A 54 -3.99 -5.76 -1.37
N VAL A 55 -4.47 -6.98 -1.11
CA VAL A 55 -5.81 -7.21 -0.56
C VAL A 55 -5.93 -6.56 0.81
N ASP A 56 -4.88 -6.68 1.63
CA ASP A 56 -4.84 -6.10 2.96
C ASP A 56 -4.69 -4.57 2.93
N GLU A 57 -4.35 -3.99 1.78
CA GLU A 57 -4.12 -2.54 1.60
C GLU A 57 -5.35 -1.80 1.05
N VAL A 58 -6.44 -2.52 0.78
CA VAL A 58 -7.72 -1.92 0.36
C VAL A 58 -8.29 -1.06 1.48
N ASP A 59 -8.89 0.07 1.09
CA ASP A 59 -9.45 1.11 1.96
C ASP A 59 -8.43 1.79 2.91
N LYS A 60 -7.13 1.51 2.73
CA LYS A 60 -6.05 2.25 3.40
C LYS A 60 -5.53 3.40 2.55
N ARG A 61 -4.93 4.37 3.23
CA ARG A 61 -4.18 5.44 2.57
C ARG A 61 -2.82 4.90 2.15
N ILE A 62 -2.49 5.06 0.87
CA ILE A 62 -1.25 4.58 0.29
C ILE A 62 -0.50 5.71 -0.39
N LEU A 63 0.83 5.62 -0.37
CA LEU A 63 1.73 6.39 -1.21
C LEU A 63 2.17 5.53 -2.38
N VAL A 64 2.00 6.06 -3.59
CA VAL A 64 2.37 5.44 -4.84
C VAL A 64 3.45 6.28 -5.52
N VAL A 65 4.53 5.64 -5.94
CA VAL A 65 5.58 6.29 -6.74
C VAL A 65 5.53 5.75 -8.17
N LEU A 66 5.42 6.68 -9.12
CA LEU A 66 5.35 6.41 -10.54
C LEU A 66 6.72 6.51 -11.21
N ARG A 67 6.86 5.94 -12.41
CA ARG A 67 8.12 5.99 -13.21
C ARG A 67 8.54 7.40 -13.61
N ASP A 68 7.59 8.32 -13.71
CA ASP A 68 7.87 9.73 -14.00
C ASP A 68 8.33 10.52 -12.77
N GLY A 69 8.47 9.86 -11.61
CA GLY A 69 8.94 10.45 -10.36
C GLY A 69 7.83 11.08 -9.50
N ARG A 70 6.59 11.06 -9.99
CA ARG A 70 5.42 11.58 -9.27
C ARG A 70 5.09 10.71 -8.07
N LYS A 71 4.63 11.35 -7.01
CA LYS A 71 4.30 10.74 -5.73
C LYS A 71 2.82 11.00 -5.47
N ILE A 72 2.00 9.97 -5.57
CA ILE A 72 0.54 10.09 -5.42
C ILE A 72 0.15 9.48 -4.09
N LEU A 73 -0.44 10.28 -3.22
CA LEU A 73 -1.11 9.83 -2.00
C LEU A 73 -2.59 9.65 -2.30
N GLY A 74 -3.23 8.61 -1.76
CA GLY A 74 -4.68 8.45 -1.90
C GLY A 74 -5.19 7.20 -1.20
N ILE A 75 -6.51 7.05 -1.13
CA ILE A 75 -7.15 5.86 -0.54
C ILE A 75 -7.36 4.83 -1.64
N LEU A 76 -6.82 3.62 -1.45
CA LEU A 76 -6.97 2.53 -2.41
C LEU A 76 -8.38 1.95 -2.36
N ARG A 77 -9.16 2.08 -3.45
CA ARG A 77 -10.51 1.50 -3.53
C ARG A 77 -10.57 0.17 -4.25
N SER A 78 -9.75 -0.02 -5.27
CA SER A 78 -9.73 -1.24 -6.06
C SER A 78 -8.40 -1.37 -6.76
N PHE A 79 -8.00 -2.61 -6.99
CA PHE A 79 -6.84 -2.96 -7.79
C PHE A 79 -7.14 -4.21 -8.63
N ASP A 80 -6.33 -4.47 -9.65
CA ASP A 80 -6.35 -5.72 -10.40
C ASP A 80 -5.02 -6.49 -10.30
N GLN A 81 -4.96 -7.68 -10.89
CA GLN A 81 -3.75 -8.52 -10.89
C GLN A 81 -2.53 -7.87 -11.59
N PHE A 82 -2.76 -6.85 -12.43
CA PHE A 82 -1.70 -6.07 -13.08
C PHE A 82 -1.32 -4.84 -12.27
N SER A 83 -1.88 -4.67 -11.07
CA SER A 83 -1.73 -3.48 -10.23
C SER A 83 -2.23 -2.20 -10.91
N ASN A 84 -3.25 -2.27 -11.76
CA ASN A 84 -4.03 -1.07 -12.09
C ASN A 84 -4.85 -0.71 -10.86
N MET A 85 -4.76 0.53 -10.38
CA MET A 85 -5.33 0.95 -9.10
C MET A 85 -6.28 2.13 -9.28
N VAL A 86 -7.33 2.15 -8.47
CA VAL A 86 -8.23 3.31 -8.34
C VAL A 86 -8.02 3.93 -6.97
N LEU A 87 -7.55 5.18 -6.98
CA LEU A 87 -7.35 5.98 -5.78
C LEU A 87 -8.46 7.03 -5.68
N VAL A 88 -8.95 7.24 -4.46
CA VAL A 88 -9.89 8.31 -4.10
C VAL A 88 -9.21 9.26 -3.13
N ASP A 89 -9.66 10.52 -3.11
CA ASP A 89 -9.04 11.60 -2.33
C ASP A 89 -7.52 11.69 -2.58
N ALA A 90 -7.16 11.50 -3.85
CA ALA A 90 -5.80 11.47 -4.30
C ALA A 90 -5.20 12.88 -4.32
N CYS A 91 -3.96 12.98 -3.87
CA CYS A 91 -3.15 14.19 -3.90
C CYS A 91 -1.77 13.85 -4.46
N GLU A 92 -1.24 14.71 -5.31
CA GLU A 92 0.15 14.63 -5.77
C GLU A 92 1.06 15.39 -4.80
N ARG A 93 2.00 14.67 -4.19
CA ARG A 93 3.04 15.26 -3.33
C ARG A 93 4.21 15.70 -4.18
N VAL A 94 4.38 17.01 -4.30
CA VAL A 94 5.50 17.64 -5.00
C VAL A 94 6.56 18.03 -3.97
N ILE A 95 7.82 17.69 -4.26
CA ILE A 95 8.97 18.01 -3.41
C ILE A 95 9.94 18.84 -4.25
N VAL A 96 10.27 20.04 -3.78
CA VAL A 96 11.15 21.00 -4.44
C VAL A 96 12.17 21.50 -3.41
N GLY A 97 13.44 21.12 -3.59
CA GLY A 97 14.49 21.40 -2.61
C GLY A 97 14.09 20.96 -1.20
N ASP A 98 14.11 21.90 -0.25
CA ASP A 98 13.77 21.67 1.17
C ASP A 98 12.28 21.88 1.48
N THR A 99 11.41 21.88 0.46
CA THR A 99 9.98 22.12 0.59
C THR A 99 9.13 21.02 -0.03
N PHE A 100 7.94 20.80 0.52
CA PHE A 100 6.95 19.88 -0.05
C PHE A 100 5.57 20.49 -0.03
N GLY A 101 4.69 20.03 -0.92
CA GLY A 101 3.29 20.42 -0.93
C GLY A 101 2.41 19.36 -1.59
N ASP A 102 1.15 19.29 -1.17
CA ASP A 102 0.18 18.33 -1.67
C ASP A 102 -0.81 19.04 -2.59
N VAL A 103 -0.88 18.56 -3.83
CA VAL A 103 -1.75 19.09 -4.87
C VAL A 103 -2.94 18.15 -5.04
N PRO A 104 -4.18 18.58 -4.74
CA PRO A 104 -5.34 17.70 -4.83
C PRO A 104 -5.63 17.31 -6.30
N LEU A 105 -5.86 16.01 -6.52
CA LEU A 105 -6.24 15.41 -7.80
C LEU A 105 -7.68 14.89 -7.79
N GLY A 106 -8.20 14.45 -6.63
CA GLY A 106 -9.53 13.87 -6.50
C GLY A 106 -9.52 12.36 -6.75
N SER A 107 -10.25 11.87 -7.76
CA SER A 107 -10.13 10.46 -8.15
C SER A 107 -9.01 10.28 -9.16
N TYR A 108 -8.16 9.26 -8.95
CA TYR A 108 -6.99 9.03 -9.79
C TYR A 108 -6.84 7.55 -10.13
N ILE A 109 -6.73 7.24 -11.42
CA ILE A 109 -6.49 5.88 -11.90
C ILE A 109 -5.01 5.75 -12.23
N VAL A 110 -4.35 4.78 -11.57
CA VAL A 110 -2.96 4.45 -11.82
C VAL A 110 -2.90 3.20 -12.68
N ARG A 111 -2.13 3.28 -13.78
CA ARG A 111 -1.84 2.13 -14.62
C ARG A 111 -0.67 1.35 -14.01
N GLY A 112 -0.83 0.04 -13.82
CA GLY A 112 0.15 -0.79 -13.12
C GLY A 112 1.52 -0.82 -13.79
N GLU A 113 1.55 -0.67 -15.12
CA GLU A 113 2.78 -0.51 -15.90
C GLU A 113 3.53 0.80 -15.65
N ASN A 114 3.03 1.72 -14.83
CA ASN A 114 3.73 2.93 -14.39
C ASN A 114 4.10 2.90 -12.91
N LEU A 115 3.67 1.88 -12.16
CA LEU A 115 4.03 1.71 -10.77
C LEU A 115 5.50 1.31 -10.62
N VAL A 116 6.19 1.99 -9.71
CA VAL A 116 7.53 1.62 -9.25
C VAL A 116 7.44 0.94 -7.90
N LEU A 117 6.82 1.62 -6.94
CA LEU A 117 6.56 1.10 -5.59
C LEU A 117 5.29 1.71 -5.03
N LEU A 118 4.73 1.05 -4.03
CA LEU A 118 3.63 1.54 -3.22
C LEU A 118 3.81 1.10 -1.77
N GLY A 119 3.22 1.83 -0.84
CA GLY A 119 3.19 1.47 0.58
C GLY A 119 2.05 2.15 1.30
N ALA A 120 1.50 1.46 2.32
CA ALA A 120 0.56 2.05 3.27
C ALA A 120 1.23 3.23 3.99
N VAL A 121 0.46 4.29 4.23
CA VAL A 121 0.92 5.44 4.99
C VAL A 121 -0.16 5.80 5.99
N ASP A 122 0.22 5.93 7.26
CA ASP A 122 -0.69 6.37 8.31
C ASP A 122 -1.07 7.84 8.09
N GLU A 123 -2.25 8.24 8.57
CA GLU A 123 -2.73 9.63 8.44
C GLU A 123 -1.73 10.64 9.06
N ALA A 124 -1.12 10.28 10.19
CA ALA A 124 -0.12 11.11 10.86
C ALA A 124 1.14 11.32 9.99
N GLU A 125 1.61 10.27 9.32
CA GLU A 125 2.78 10.33 8.44
C GLU A 125 2.47 11.07 7.14
N SER A 126 1.26 10.87 6.62
CA SER A 126 0.75 11.61 5.46
C SER A 126 0.77 13.11 5.75
N GLU A 127 0.29 13.56 6.92
CA GLU A 127 0.26 15.00 7.26
C GLU A 127 1.62 15.58 7.67
N ALA A 128 2.46 14.81 8.37
CA ALA A 128 3.80 15.25 8.77
C ALA A 128 4.72 15.45 7.57
N GLY A 129 4.57 14.59 6.55
CA GLY A 129 5.43 14.60 5.38
C GLY A 129 6.86 14.13 5.66
N PRO A 130 7.75 14.22 4.67
CA PRO A 130 9.12 13.75 4.82
C PRO A 130 9.89 14.57 5.85
N PRO A 131 10.77 13.95 6.66
CA PRO A 131 11.49 14.64 7.71
C PRO A 131 12.41 15.72 7.15
N GLY A 132 12.40 16.90 7.78
CA GLY A 132 13.25 18.03 7.40
C GLY A 132 12.74 18.89 6.25
N LEU A 133 11.57 18.58 5.67
CA LEU A 133 10.96 19.41 4.63
C LEU A 133 9.90 20.36 5.19
N ARG A 134 9.85 21.58 4.65
CA ARG A 134 8.83 22.58 5.00
C ARG A 134 7.60 22.44 4.10
N ARG A 135 6.41 22.33 4.71
CA ARG A 135 5.13 22.28 3.97
C ARG A 135 4.79 23.64 3.37
N LEU A 136 4.37 23.63 2.10
CA LEU A 136 3.85 24.76 1.35
C LEU A 136 2.40 24.52 0.92
N SER A 137 1.70 25.60 0.56
CA SER A 137 0.39 25.50 -0.08
C SER A 137 0.49 24.90 -1.49
N ALA A 138 -0.63 24.39 -2.01
CA ALA A 138 -0.71 23.83 -3.36
C ALA A 138 -0.34 24.85 -4.46
N ASP A 139 -0.55 26.14 -4.24
CA ASP A 139 -0.22 27.18 -5.22
C ASP A 139 1.26 27.53 -5.17
N GLU A 140 1.82 27.69 -3.98
CA GLU A 140 3.25 27.97 -3.80
C GLU A 140 4.12 26.82 -4.32
N ILE A 141 3.75 25.57 -4.05
CA ILE A 141 4.54 24.41 -4.51
C ILE A 141 4.52 24.28 -6.03
N ARG A 142 3.40 24.60 -6.70
CA ARG A 142 3.32 24.62 -8.17
C ARG A 142 4.21 25.68 -8.78
N VAL A 143 4.28 26.87 -8.16
CA VAL A 143 5.19 27.93 -8.60
C VAL A 143 6.65 27.51 -8.42
N ALA A 144 6.99 26.92 -7.27
CA ALA A 144 8.33 26.42 -7.01
C ALA A 144 8.75 25.32 -8.00
N GLU A 145 7.85 24.37 -8.28
CA GLU A 145 8.08 23.27 -9.22
C GLU A 145 8.28 23.80 -10.65
N MET A 146 7.47 24.75 -11.09
CA MET A 146 7.62 25.37 -12.41
C MET A 146 8.97 26.10 -12.54
N ALA A 147 9.39 26.84 -11.51
CA ALA A 147 10.68 27.52 -11.51
C ALA A 147 11.86 26.54 -11.56
N GLU A 148 11.79 25.42 -10.82
CA GLU A 148 12.82 24.39 -10.85
C GLU A 148 12.87 23.69 -12.23
N LYS A 149 11.72 23.32 -12.80
CA LYS A 149 11.63 22.71 -14.13
C LYS A 149 12.22 23.64 -15.21
N GLN A 150 11.95 24.94 -15.14
CA GLN A 150 12.53 25.94 -16.07
C GLN A 150 14.04 26.02 -15.93
N SER A 151 14.55 26.09 -14.70
CA SER A 151 16.00 26.13 -14.44
C SER A 151 16.69 24.86 -14.95
N ASN A 152 16.10 23.68 -14.68
CA ASN A 152 16.65 22.40 -15.09
C ASN A 152 16.60 22.21 -16.61
N SER A 153 15.54 22.67 -17.27
CA SER A 153 15.45 22.67 -18.73
C SER A 153 16.57 23.51 -19.36
N LEU A 154 16.78 24.72 -18.85
CA LEU A 154 17.82 25.62 -19.33
C LEU A 154 19.23 25.04 -19.09
N LYS A 155 19.49 24.49 -17.90
CA LYS A 155 20.76 23.80 -17.59
C LYS A 155 20.99 22.64 -18.56
N ARG A 156 19.98 21.79 -18.80
CA ARG A 156 20.09 20.67 -19.75
C ARG A 156 20.41 21.15 -21.17
N THR A 157 19.76 22.22 -21.63
CA THR A 157 20.08 22.79 -22.96
C THR A 157 21.49 23.38 -23.02
N MET A 158 21.96 24.03 -21.95
CA MET A 158 23.33 24.55 -21.89
C MET A 158 24.36 23.42 -21.89
N LEU A 159 24.19 22.39 -21.05
CA LEU A 159 25.08 21.23 -21.01
C LEU A 159 25.16 20.52 -22.37
N ALA A 160 24.01 20.25 -23.00
CA ALA A 160 23.99 19.63 -24.33
C ALA A 160 24.72 20.46 -25.41
N ARG A 161 24.75 21.79 -25.27
CA ARG A 161 25.52 22.66 -26.15
C ARG A 161 27.01 22.65 -25.86
N PHE A 162 27.42 22.51 -24.60
CA PHE A 162 28.83 22.40 -24.23
C PHE A 162 29.41 21.06 -24.65
N ASP A 163 28.70 19.95 -24.40
CA ASP A 163 29.13 18.60 -24.82
C ASP A 163 29.37 18.51 -26.33
N PHE A 164 28.54 19.19 -27.15
CA PHE A 164 28.72 19.24 -28.60
C PHE A 164 30.04 19.90 -29.05
N LEU A 165 30.60 20.84 -28.27
CA LEU A 165 31.82 21.53 -28.64
C LEU A 165 33.07 20.69 -28.36
N ASP A 166 33.03 19.81 -27.35
CA ASP A 166 34.13 18.92 -27.01
C ASP A 166 34.33 17.83 -28.07
N ASP A 167 33.25 17.40 -28.75
CA ASP A 167 33.29 16.43 -29.86
C ASP A 167 33.96 16.96 -31.14
N LEU A 168 34.24 18.28 -31.22
CA LEU A 168 34.84 18.95 -32.38
C LEU A 168 36.34 19.27 -32.22
N SER A 169 36.93 18.98 -31.05
CA SER A 169 38.34 19.26 -30.72
C SER A 169 39.23 18.01 -30.78
#